data_AF-A8XT75-F1
#
_entry.id   AF-A8XT75-F1
#
_cell.length_a   1.000
_cell.length_b   1.000
_cell.length_c   1.000
_cell.angle_alpha   90.00
_cell.angle_beta   90.00
_cell.angle_gamma   90.00
#
_symmetry.space_group_name_H-M   'P 1'
#
loop_
_entity.id
_entity.type
_entity.pdbx_description
1 polymer ?
#
loop_
_entity_poly.entity_id
_entity_poly.type
_entity_poly.pdbx_seq_one_letter_code
_entity_poly.pdbx_strand_id
1 'polypeptide(L)'
;MFSGEGKFRKTYRYQFDQLRSGDETEIPMSTLASRIETRKIPLNMGQINAIKEAPDELVDVDGFQRIVTSKAAQRSTIKRLMYDVADPVMSKSQKIEVHSYIDSYSCCPPPIFMFLITLIQVGVFLFYWESDGRKSIWTDCSGCFQHHNHTAPGILIFAPKLRKEVWRFTSYMFLHAGLNHLLGNVVIQLLVGIPLEVAHKIWRIGPIYLLAVTAGSLLQYAIDPNSLLVGASAGVYALIFAHVANVILNWHEMPFRWIRVLILAVFICFDFGGAIYRRFYADQCDSVSHLAHIAGAVTGIFFGYYVLYNVVEHKIETIIRYVCLALYSSLFVVTIVFVIVRQPYSKNLWNDDKCT
;
A
#
# COMPACT_ATOMS: atom_id res chain seq x y z
N MET A 1 13.01 11.13 19.97
CA MET A 1 11.97 12.13 20.29
C MET A 1 10.73 11.86 19.44
N PHE A 2 9.97 10.80 19.73
CA PHE A 2 8.63 10.55 19.17
C PHE A 2 7.83 9.73 20.18
N SER A 3 7.68 10.26 21.39
CA SER A 3 6.61 9.87 22.30
C SER A 3 5.69 11.08 22.32
N GLY A 4 4.60 11.02 21.56
CA GLY A 4 3.73 12.18 21.41
C GLY A 4 2.39 11.73 20.88
N GLU A 5 1.37 11.86 21.73
CA GLU A 5 -0.03 11.84 21.35
C GLU A 5 -0.24 12.56 20.00
N GLY A 6 -1.01 11.93 19.08
CA GLY A 6 -1.23 12.41 17.71
C GLY A 6 -1.71 13.86 17.67
N LYS A 7 -1.44 14.57 16.56
CA LYS A 7 -1.73 16.01 16.46
C LYS A 7 -3.20 16.29 16.73
N PHE A 8 -4.10 15.47 16.15
CA PHE A 8 -5.53 15.67 16.32
C PHE A 8 -6.01 15.24 17.72
N ARG A 9 -5.44 14.17 18.29
CA ARG A 9 -5.76 13.78 19.68
C ARG A 9 -5.42 14.88 20.67
N LYS A 10 -4.27 15.55 20.53
CA LYS A 10 -3.91 16.73 21.33
C LYS A 10 -4.91 17.87 21.16
N THR A 11 -5.31 18.16 19.93
CA THR A 11 -6.32 19.20 19.64
C THR A 11 -7.64 18.88 20.32
N TYR A 12 -8.16 17.66 20.19
CA TYR A 12 -9.45 17.30 20.78
C TYR A 12 -9.39 17.19 22.29
N ARG A 13 -8.28 16.73 22.87
CA ARG A 13 -8.05 16.76 24.32
C ARG A 13 -8.11 18.20 24.83
N TYR A 14 -7.38 19.12 24.18
CA TYR A 14 -7.42 20.54 24.54
C TYR A 14 -8.84 21.12 24.43
N GLN A 15 -9.59 20.80 23.37
CA GLN A 15 -10.98 21.23 23.21
C GLN A 15 -11.90 20.65 24.30
N PHE A 16 -11.71 19.38 24.68
CA PHE A 16 -12.46 18.76 25.78
C PHE A 16 -12.09 19.38 27.12
N ASP A 17 -10.82 19.67 27.37
CA ASP A 17 -10.37 20.31 28.60
C ASP A 17 -10.96 21.72 28.76
N GLN A 18 -11.17 22.44 27.64
CA GLN A 18 -11.91 23.71 27.64
C GLN A 18 -13.41 23.54 27.96
N LEU A 19 -13.97 22.34 27.88
CA LEU A 19 -15.37 22.04 28.20
C LEU A 19 -15.56 21.56 29.65
N ARG A 20 -14.50 21.12 30.32
CA ARG A 20 -14.54 20.66 31.72
C ARG A 20 -14.73 21.82 32.70
N SER A 21 -15.29 21.54 33.87
CA SER A 21 -15.36 22.46 34.99
C SER A 21 -14.65 21.85 36.20
N GLY A 22 -13.56 22.46 36.65
CA GLY A 22 -12.74 21.89 37.72
C GLY A 22 -12.10 20.57 37.32
N ASP A 23 -12.20 19.56 38.20
CA ASP A 23 -11.53 18.26 38.05
C ASP A 23 -12.39 17.17 37.38
N GLU A 24 -13.58 17.51 36.85
CA GLU A 24 -14.49 16.58 36.15
C GLU A 24 -13.74 15.69 35.15
N THR A 25 -13.73 14.36 35.30
CA THR A 25 -13.12 13.47 34.29
C THR A 25 -14.09 13.07 33.19
N GLU A 26 -15.39 13.14 33.48
CA GLU A 26 -16.50 12.78 32.60
C GLU A 26 -17.57 13.88 32.64
N ILE A 27 -18.23 14.11 31.51
CA ILE A 27 -19.29 15.13 31.37
C ILE A 27 -20.54 14.46 30.79
N PRO A 28 -21.74 14.67 31.36
CA PRO A 28 -22.99 14.22 30.73
C PRO A 28 -23.18 14.84 29.34
N MET A 29 -23.62 14.07 28.35
CA MET A 29 -23.73 14.53 26.96
C MET A 29 -24.57 15.81 26.81
N SER A 30 -25.71 15.88 27.51
CA SER A 30 -26.58 17.07 27.55
C SER A 30 -25.85 18.33 28.02
N THR A 31 -25.00 18.19 29.05
CA THR A 31 -24.17 19.26 29.56
C THR A 31 -23.06 19.62 28.59
N LEU A 32 -22.41 18.62 27.98
CA LEU A 32 -21.36 18.80 26.98
C LEU A 32 -21.88 19.60 25.77
N ALA A 33 -23.05 19.23 25.24
CA ALA A 33 -23.69 19.92 24.13
C ALA A 33 -23.99 21.40 24.45
N SER A 34 -24.50 21.70 25.65
CA SER A 34 -24.73 23.07 26.11
C SER A 34 -23.41 23.87 26.27
N ARG A 35 -22.36 23.25 26.79
CA ARG A 35 -21.05 23.90 26.98
C ARG A 35 -20.35 24.21 25.65
N ILE A 36 -20.55 23.40 24.61
CA ILE A 36 -19.99 23.66 23.27
C ILE A 36 -20.54 24.97 22.68
N GLU A 37 -21.85 25.19 22.82
CA GLU A 37 -22.51 26.42 22.31
C GLU A 37 -22.05 27.65 23.08
N THR A 38 -21.97 27.55 24.41
CA THR A 38 -21.62 28.68 25.28
C THR A 38 -20.13 29.04 25.22
N ARG A 39 -19.24 28.04 25.16
CA ARG A 39 -17.77 28.23 25.16
C ARG A 39 -17.15 28.39 23.76
N LYS A 40 -17.96 28.32 22.70
CA LYS A 40 -17.53 28.53 21.29
C LYS A 40 -16.33 27.67 20.87
N ILE A 41 -16.36 26.38 21.22
CA ILE A 41 -15.30 25.44 20.82
C ILE A 41 -15.28 25.32 19.29
N PRO A 42 -14.11 25.33 18.62
CA PRO A 42 -14.01 25.29 17.17
C PRO A 42 -14.31 23.88 16.63
N LEU A 43 -15.59 23.54 16.58
CA LEU A 43 -16.15 22.32 15.96
C LEU A 43 -16.95 22.68 14.71
N ASN A 44 -16.93 21.80 13.73
CA ASN A 44 -17.75 21.96 12.54
C ASN A 44 -19.22 21.57 12.84
N MET A 45 -20.14 22.00 11.97
CA MET A 45 -21.58 21.76 12.18
C MET A 45 -21.97 20.27 12.18
N GLY A 46 -21.22 19.42 11.48
CA GLY A 46 -21.46 17.97 11.51
C GLY A 46 -21.09 17.36 12.86
N GLN A 47 -19.96 17.78 13.44
CA GLN A 47 -19.51 17.38 14.78
C GLN A 47 -20.49 17.81 15.86
N ILE A 48 -20.99 19.05 15.80
CA ILE A 48 -21.99 19.56 16.75
C ILE A 48 -23.27 18.73 16.68
N ASN A 49 -23.76 18.41 15.47
CA ASN A 49 -24.95 17.58 15.32
C ASN A 49 -24.74 16.16 15.87
N ALA A 50 -23.60 15.54 15.60
CA ALA A 50 -23.30 14.20 16.10
C ALA A 50 -23.24 14.13 17.63
N ILE A 51 -22.81 15.21 18.30
CA ILE A 51 -22.84 15.32 19.76
C ILE A 51 -24.27 15.47 20.27
N LYS A 52 -25.09 16.30 19.62
CA LYS A 52 -26.49 16.52 20.00
C LYS A 52 -27.38 15.29 19.83
N GLU A 53 -27.08 14.46 18.84
CA GLU A 53 -27.83 13.24 18.53
C GLU A 53 -27.33 12.02 19.32
N ALA A 54 -26.22 12.14 20.04
CA ALA A 54 -25.68 11.05 20.83
C ALA A 54 -26.52 10.79 22.09
N PRO A 55 -26.57 9.52 22.58
CA PRO A 55 -27.25 9.19 23.83
C PRO A 55 -26.73 10.01 25.03
N ASP A 56 -27.60 10.30 25.99
CA ASP A 56 -27.23 11.06 27.20
C ASP A 56 -26.50 10.16 28.21
N GLU A 57 -25.22 9.88 27.90
CA GLU A 57 -24.29 9.12 28.71
C GLU A 57 -23.17 10.02 29.26
N LEU A 58 -22.43 9.53 30.26
CA LEU A 58 -21.19 10.17 30.73
C LEU A 58 -20.08 9.96 29.70
N VAL A 59 -19.42 11.04 29.33
CA VAL A 59 -18.43 11.06 28.23
C VAL A 59 -17.11 11.57 28.75
N ASP A 60 -16.06 10.77 28.57
CA ASP A 60 -14.67 11.15 28.81
C ASP A 60 -14.03 11.73 27.53
N VAL A 61 -12.75 12.10 27.62
CA VAL A 61 -11.99 12.64 26.48
C VAL A 61 -12.01 11.71 25.27
N ASP A 62 -11.88 10.39 25.49
CA ASP A 62 -11.85 9.41 24.41
C ASP A 62 -13.23 9.22 23.77
N GLY A 63 -14.31 9.22 24.57
CA GLY A 63 -15.68 9.23 24.10
C GLY A 63 -15.97 10.44 23.23
N PHE A 64 -15.57 11.65 23.67
CA PHE A 64 -15.68 12.86 22.87
C PHE A 64 -14.92 12.75 21.55
N GLN A 65 -13.66 12.30 21.59
CA GLN A 65 -12.84 12.07 20.39
C GLN A 65 -13.53 11.14 19.39
N ARG A 66 -14.17 10.06 19.86
CA ARG A 66 -14.87 9.08 19.01
C ARG A 66 -16.13 9.66 18.37
N ILE A 67 -16.82 10.57 19.04
CA ILE A 67 -18.03 11.21 18.50
C ILE A 67 -17.65 12.24 17.43
N VAL A 68 -16.69 13.13 17.71
CA VAL A 68 -16.29 14.19 16.76
C VAL A 68 -15.53 13.67 15.54
N THR A 69 -15.04 12.43 15.60
CA THR A 69 -14.38 11.73 14.48
C THR A 69 -15.26 10.62 13.89
N SER A 70 -16.53 10.55 14.29
CA SER A 70 -17.48 9.54 13.81
C SER A 70 -17.91 9.79 12.36
N LYS A 71 -18.38 8.74 11.69
CA LYS A 71 -19.01 8.85 10.36
C LYS A 71 -20.27 9.73 10.38
N ALA A 72 -20.98 9.77 11.51
CA ALA A 72 -22.15 10.62 11.71
C ALA A 72 -21.78 12.12 11.75
N ALA A 73 -20.60 12.44 12.26
CA ALA A 73 -20.08 13.81 12.27
C ALA A 73 -19.69 14.32 10.87
N GLN A 74 -19.59 13.44 9.86
CA GLN A 74 -19.15 13.81 8.52
C GLN A 74 -20.33 13.98 7.55
N ARG A 75 -20.48 15.18 7.00
CA ARG A 75 -21.53 15.53 6.03
C ARG A 75 -21.18 15.15 4.59
N SER A 76 -19.89 15.11 4.23
CA SER A 76 -19.47 14.77 2.86
C SER A 76 -19.57 13.27 2.58
N THR A 77 -20.34 12.90 1.55
CA THR A 77 -20.46 11.50 1.10
C THR A 77 -19.11 10.90 0.70
N ILE A 78 -18.23 11.67 0.04
CA ILE A 78 -16.89 11.22 -0.35
C ILE A 78 -16.05 10.90 0.90
N LYS A 79 -16.05 11.77 1.90
CA LYS A 79 -15.30 11.53 3.14
C LYS A 79 -15.84 10.34 3.93
N ARG A 80 -17.17 10.16 3.94
CA ARG A 80 -17.81 8.96 4.53
C ARG A 80 -17.38 7.68 3.81
N LEU A 81 -17.28 7.69 2.48
CA LEU A 81 -16.75 6.56 1.71
C LEU A 81 -15.27 6.30 2.04
N MET A 82 -14.47 7.35 2.19
CA MET A 82 -13.06 7.20 2.59
C MET A 82 -12.91 6.57 3.98
N TYR A 83 -13.83 6.85 4.92
CA TYR A 83 -13.84 6.17 6.22
C TYR A 83 -14.07 4.67 6.03
N ASP A 84 -15.05 4.29 5.20
CA ASP A 84 -15.36 2.88 4.91
C ASP A 84 -14.19 2.15 4.24
N VAL A 85 -13.43 2.85 3.39
CA VAL A 85 -12.24 2.32 2.72
C VAL A 85 -11.05 2.16 3.67
N ALA A 86 -10.88 3.08 4.62
CA ALA A 86 -9.75 3.07 5.55
C ALA A 86 -9.97 2.12 6.75
N ASP A 87 -11.19 2.04 7.25
CA ASP A 87 -11.55 1.27 8.45
C ASP A 87 -11.04 -0.19 8.43
N PRO A 88 -11.12 -0.93 7.30
CA PRO A 88 -10.62 -2.29 7.17
C PRO A 88 -9.10 -2.44 7.23
N VAL A 89 -8.32 -1.36 7.29
CA VAL A 89 -6.84 -1.43 7.40
C VAL A 89 -6.31 -0.69 8.61
N MET A 90 -7.18 -0.27 9.52
CA MET A 90 -6.80 0.50 10.70
C MET A 90 -7.28 -0.18 11.98
N SER A 91 -6.59 0.14 13.06
CA SER A 91 -7.00 -0.14 14.43
C SER A 91 -7.94 0.94 14.98
N LYS A 92 -8.61 0.64 16.10
CA LYS A 92 -9.54 1.58 16.76
C LYS A 92 -8.88 2.91 17.13
N SER A 93 -7.64 2.86 17.60
CA SER A 93 -6.87 4.02 18.05
C SER A 93 -6.33 4.87 16.89
N GLN A 94 -6.11 4.28 15.70
CA GLN A 94 -5.77 5.01 14.48
C GLN A 94 -6.93 5.83 13.92
N LYS A 95 -8.17 5.37 14.14
CA LYS A 95 -9.37 6.01 13.58
C LYS A 95 -9.40 7.51 13.87
N ILE A 96 -9.10 7.93 15.09
CA ILE A 96 -9.15 9.34 15.49
C ILE A 96 -8.20 10.16 14.61
N GLU A 97 -6.93 9.77 14.51
CA GLU A 97 -5.94 10.54 13.74
C GLU A 97 -6.20 10.47 12.23
N VAL A 98 -6.62 9.31 11.72
CA VAL A 98 -6.84 9.13 10.28
C VAL A 98 -8.14 9.78 9.82
N HIS A 99 -9.24 9.63 10.55
CA HIS A 99 -10.51 10.31 10.22
C HIS A 99 -10.33 11.83 10.24
N SER A 100 -9.67 12.38 11.26
CA SER A 100 -9.38 13.82 11.31
C SER A 100 -8.45 14.29 10.20
N TYR A 101 -7.49 13.46 9.81
CA TYR A 101 -6.67 13.72 8.62
C TYR A 101 -7.52 13.75 7.35
N ILE A 102 -8.40 12.77 7.13
CA ILE A 102 -9.34 12.72 6.00
C ILE A 102 -10.25 13.96 6.01
N ASP A 103 -10.70 14.38 7.18
CA ASP A 103 -11.52 15.59 7.35
C ASP A 103 -10.76 16.85 6.96
N SER A 104 -9.47 16.93 7.27
CA SER A 104 -8.59 18.03 6.89
C SER A 104 -8.16 18.01 5.42
N TYR A 105 -8.38 16.89 4.71
CA TYR A 105 -7.90 16.71 3.36
C TYR A 105 -8.72 17.56 2.36
N SER A 106 -8.01 18.39 1.59
CA SER A 106 -8.61 19.37 0.66
C SER A 106 -8.48 19.00 -0.82
N CYS A 107 -7.56 18.10 -1.19
CA CYS A 107 -7.44 17.60 -2.57
C CYS A 107 -8.46 16.49 -2.81
N CYS A 108 -9.19 16.49 -3.93
CA CYS A 108 -10.20 15.46 -4.24
C CYS A 108 -10.02 14.91 -5.66
N PRO A 109 -10.06 13.57 -5.88
CA PRO A 109 -10.19 12.51 -4.87
C PRO A 109 -8.83 11.94 -4.42
N PRO A 110 -8.59 11.75 -3.11
CA PRO A 110 -7.59 10.78 -2.62
C PRO A 110 -8.19 9.37 -2.63
N PRO A 111 -7.37 8.30 -2.74
CA PRO A 111 -5.90 8.28 -2.83
C PRO A 111 -5.35 8.68 -4.21
N ILE A 112 -4.29 9.52 -4.25
CA ILE A 112 -3.78 10.07 -5.51
C ILE A 112 -2.85 9.09 -6.21
N PHE A 113 -1.94 8.44 -5.47
CA PHE A 113 -0.90 7.61 -6.08
C PHE A 113 -1.47 6.35 -6.72
N MET A 114 -2.33 5.60 -6.04
CA MET A 114 -2.94 4.38 -6.59
C MET A 114 -3.74 4.66 -7.86
N PHE A 115 -4.55 5.73 -7.88
CA PHE A 115 -5.28 6.08 -9.10
C PHE A 115 -4.34 6.56 -10.20
N LEU A 116 -3.37 7.42 -9.89
CA LEU A 116 -2.43 7.94 -10.88
C LEU A 116 -1.62 6.82 -11.53
N ILE A 117 -1.04 5.91 -10.73
CA ILE A 117 -0.22 4.82 -11.25
C ILE A 117 -1.05 3.85 -12.09
N THR A 118 -2.29 3.54 -11.67
CA THR A 118 -3.23 2.75 -12.47
C THR A 118 -3.60 3.42 -13.80
N LEU A 119 -3.90 4.72 -13.79
CA LEU A 119 -4.22 5.46 -15.01
C LEU A 119 -3.05 5.45 -15.99
N ILE A 120 -1.81 5.60 -15.50
CA ILE A 120 -0.61 5.50 -16.34
C ILE A 120 -0.46 4.09 -16.90
N GLN A 121 -0.62 3.03 -16.09
CA GLN A 121 -0.53 1.64 -16.54
C GLN A 121 -1.54 1.33 -17.65
N VAL A 122 -2.81 1.70 -17.45
CA VAL A 122 -3.88 1.51 -18.44
C VAL A 122 -3.61 2.34 -19.69
N GLY A 123 -3.24 3.61 -19.53
CA GLY A 123 -2.93 4.50 -20.66
C GLY A 123 -1.75 4.01 -21.50
N VAL A 124 -0.66 3.57 -20.86
CA VAL A 124 0.51 2.99 -21.53
C VAL A 124 0.14 1.71 -22.26
N PHE A 125 -0.63 0.82 -21.62
CA PHE A 125 -1.09 -0.41 -22.24
C PHE A 125 -1.92 -0.15 -23.50
N LEU A 126 -2.92 0.73 -23.42
CA LEU A 126 -3.78 1.07 -24.56
C LEU A 126 -3.01 1.78 -25.68
N PHE A 127 -2.10 2.70 -25.32
CA PHE A 127 -1.25 3.40 -26.28
C PHE A 127 -0.39 2.43 -27.09
N TYR A 128 0.29 1.50 -26.43
CA TYR A 128 1.12 0.51 -27.12
C TYR A 128 0.28 -0.55 -27.83
N TRP A 129 -0.85 -0.98 -27.29
CA TRP A 129 -1.74 -1.91 -27.98
C TRP A 129 -2.21 -1.35 -29.33
N GLU A 130 -2.57 -0.07 -29.37
CA GLU A 130 -2.92 0.63 -30.60
C GLU A 130 -1.71 0.75 -31.54
N SER A 131 -0.56 1.19 -31.02
CA SER A 131 0.66 1.44 -31.80
C SER A 131 1.29 0.17 -32.37
N ASP A 132 1.16 -0.97 -31.66
CA ASP A 132 1.71 -2.27 -32.05
C ASP A 132 0.80 -3.04 -33.04
N GLY A 133 -0.22 -2.37 -33.59
CA GLY A 133 -1.06 -2.88 -34.66
C GLY A 133 -2.26 -3.70 -34.16
N ARG A 134 -2.71 -3.46 -32.92
CA ARG A 134 -3.89 -4.12 -32.30
C ARG A 134 -3.84 -5.65 -32.39
N LYS A 135 -2.69 -6.23 -32.03
CA LYS A 135 -2.60 -7.68 -31.82
C LYS A 135 -3.56 -8.14 -30.68
N SER A 136 -3.58 -9.42 -30.34
CA SER A 136 -4.48 -9.97 -29.32
C SER A 136 -4.37 -9.21 -28.00
N ILE A 137 -5.41 -8.44 -27.66
CA ILE A 137 -5.46 -7.64 -26.43
C ILE A 137 -5.30 -8.50 -25.17
N TRP A 138 -5.70 -9.77 -25.24
CA TRP A 138 -5.71 -10.68 -24.08
C TRP A 138 -4.36 -11.27 -23.74
N THR A 139 -3.49 -11.43 -24.72
CA THR A 139 -2.26 -12.24 -24.60
C THR A 139 -0.99 -11.50 -25.01
N ASP A 140 -1.09 -10.52 -25.91
CA ASP A 140 0.10 -9.86 -26.42
C ASP A 140 0.67 -8.82 -25.46
N CYS A 141 2.00 -8.74 -25.46
CA CYS A 141 2.77 -7.85 -24.60
C CYS A 141 2.89 -6.48 -25.25
N SER A 142 1.96 -5.57 -24.91
CA SER A 142 1.92 -4.21 -25.45
C SER A 142 3.17 -3.42 -25.03
N GLY A 143 3.95 -2.94 -26.00
CA GLY A 143 5.12 -2.08 -25.78
C GLY A 143 6.38 -2.80 -25.35
N CYS A 144 6.38 -4.13 -25.39
CA CYS A 144 7.48 -4.97 -24.93
C CYS A 144 8.62 -5.08 -25.96
N PHE A 145 8.31 -4.93 -27.24
CA PHE A 145 9.28 -4.96 -28.33
C PHE A 145 9.13 -3.78 -29.28
N GLN A 146 10.24 -3.34 -29.87
CA GLN A 146 10.23 -2.31 -30.90
C GLN A 146 9.81 -2.92 -32.23
N HIS A 147 8.87 -2.26 -32.90
CA HIS A 147 8.30 -2.67 -34.18
C HIS A 147 7.58 -4.03 -34.12
N HIS A 148 6.71 -4.30 -35.09
CA HIS A 148 5.88 -5.52 -35.08
C HIS A 148 6.68 -6.85 -35.15
N ASN A 149 7.98 -6.78 -35.46
CA ASN A 149 8.87 -7.91 -35.76
C ASN A 149 9.72 -8.40 -34.57
N HIS A 150 9.50 -7.87 -33.35
CA HIS A 150 10.18 -8.33 -32.12
C HIS A 150 11.72 -8.30 -32.19
N THR A 151 12.29 -7.31 -32.87
CA THR A 151 13.74 -7.27 -33.16
C THR A 151 14.57 -6.63 -32.04
N ALA A 152 13.97 -5.77 -31.23
CA ALA A 152 14.64 -5.12 -30.11
C ALA A 152 13.69 -4.94 -28.90
N PRO A 153 14.21 -4.90 -27.66
CA PRO A 153 13.41 -4.60 -26.47
C PRO A 153 12.78 -3.21 -26.55
N GLY A 154 11.51 -3.08 -26.18
CA GLY A 154 10.81 -1.79 -26.08
C GLY A 154 11.48 -0.82 -25.10
N ILE A 155 11.07 0.45 -25.02
CA ILE A 155 11.78 1.44 -24.19
C ILE A 155 11.57 1.26 -22.68
N LEU A 156 10.42 0.71 -22.26
CA LEU A 156 10.05 0.59 -20.85
C LEU A 156 10.35 -0.79 -20.24
N ILE A 157 10.53 -1.83 -21.07
CA ILE A 157 10.79 -3.20 -20.60
C ILE A 157 12.11 -3.28 -19.85
N PHE A 158 12.15 -4.08 -18.79
CA PHE A 158 13.42 -4.41 -18.18
C PHE A 158 14.15 -5.44 -19.06
N ALA A 159 15.28 -5.02 -19.63
CA ALA A 159 16.13 -5.86 -20.45
C ALA A 159 17.53 -5.93 -19.82
N PRO A 160 17.98 -7.11 -19.36
CA PRO A 160 19.28 -7.28 -18.69
C PRO A 160 20.48 -6.73 -19.47
N LYS A 161 20.46 -6.86 -20.81
CA LYS A 161 21.50 -6.35 -21.71
C LYS A 161 21.57 -4.83 -21.75
N LEU A 162 20.48 -4.14 -21.39
CA LEU A 162 20.35 -2.68 -21.37
C LEU A 162 20.40 -2.12 -19.94
N ARG A 163 20.97 -2.83 -18.96
CA ARG A 163 21.03 -2.40 -17.55
C ARG A 163 21.67 -1.02 -17.30
N LYS A 164 22.41 -0.46 -18.26
CA LYS A 164 22.93 0.91 -18.16
C LYS A 164 21.82 1.96 -18.28
N GLU A 165 20.69 1.60 -18.88
CA GLU A 165 19.48 2.40 -18.97
C GLU A 165 18.68 2.27 -17.67
N VAL A 166 19.12 2.98 -16.64
CA VAL A 166 18.68 2.77 -15.24
C VAL A 166 17.17 2.90 -15.00
N TRP A 167 16.45 3.65 -15.85
CA TRP A 167 14.99 3.78 -15.73
C TRP A 167 14.27 2.44 -15.91
N ARG A 168 14.87 1.49 -16.65
CA ARG A 168 14.30 0.17 -16.92
C ARG A 168 14.10 -0.68 -15.67
N PHE A 169 14.84 -0.41 -14.60
CA PHE A 169 14.65 -1.08 -13.31
C PHE A 169 13.32 -0.73 -12.66
N THR A 170 12.66 0.35 -13.08
CA THR A 170 11.36 0.76 -12.53
C THR A 170 10.28 0.83 -13.61
N SER A 171 10.59 1.27 -14.84
CA SER A 171 9.60 1.52 -15.88
C SER A 171 8.86 0.27 -16.37
N TYR A 172 9.40 -0.92 -16.12
CA TYR A 172 8.78 -2.18 -16.53
C TYR A 172 7.40 -2.40 -15.91
N MET A 173 7.10 -1.75 -14.77
CA MET A 173 5.79 -1.79 -14.12
C MET A 173 4.64 -1.25 -14.96
N PHE A 174 4.94 -0.51 -16.03
CA PHE A 174 3.93 0.07 -16.91
C PHE A 174 3.55 -0.85 -18.08
N LEU A 175 4.39 -1.85 -18.41
CA LEU A 175 4.11 -2.80 -19.47
C LEU A 175 3.42 -4.04 -18.91
N HIS A 176 2.53 -4.66 -19.68
CA HIS A 176 1.80 -5.86 -19.26
C HIS A 176 1.69 -6.85 -20.43
N ALA A 177 1.80 -8.13 -20.10
CA ALA A 177 1.63 -9.25 -21.05
C ALA A 177 0.15 -9.60 -21.20
N GLY A 178 -0.58 -8.76 -21.93
CA GLY A 178 -2.01 -8.91 -22.18
C GLY A 178 -2.92 -8.32 -21.10
N LEU A 179 -4.20 -8.22 -21.46
CA LEU A 179 -5.24 -7.60 -20.64
C LEU A 179 -5.49 -8.38 -19.35
N ASN A 180 -5.41 -9.71 -19.36
CA ASN A 180 -5.56 -10.51 -18.15
C ASN A 180 -4.49 -10.18 -17.11
N HIS A 181 -3.25 -9.99 -17.55
CA HIS A 181 -2.15 -9.61 -16.68
C HIS A 181 -2.33 -8.19 -16.13
N LEU A 182 -2.76 -7.24 -16.97
CA LEU A 182 -3.08 -5.87 -16.53
C LEU A 182 -4.23 -5.85 -15.53
N LEU A 183 -5.35 -6.50 -15.83
CA LEU A 183 -6.54 -6.53 -14.99
C LEU A 183 -6.23 -7.15 -13.62
N GLY A 184 -5.50 -8.27 -13.59
CA GLY A 184 -5.08 -8.90 -12.33
C GLY A 184 -4.27 -7.94 -11.45
N ASN A 185 -3.30 -7.23 -12.03
CA ASN A 185 -2.51 -6.24 -11.29
C ASN A 185 -3.38 -5.08 -10.82
N VAL A 186 -4.16 -4.45 -11.70
CA VAL A 186 -4.97 -3.27 -11.37
C VAL A 186 -6.03 -3.57 -10.32
N VAL A 187 -6.75 -4.69 -10.44
CA VAL A 187 -7.81 -5.06 -9.49
C VAL A 187 -7.22 -5.23 -8.09
N ILE A 188 -6.15 -6.01 -7.94
CA ILE A 188 -5.54 -6.23 -6.64
C ILE A 188 -4.89 -4.94 -6.14
N GLN A 189 -4.14 -4.23 -6.98
CA GLN A 189 -3.50 -2.95 -6.65
C GLN A 189 -4.50 -1.94 -6.08
N LEU A 190 -5.66 -1.75 -6.70
CA LEU A 190 -6.67 -0.82 -6.20
C LEU A 190 -7.32 -1.36 -4.93
N LEU A 191 -7.68 -2.66 -4.89
CA LEU A 191 -8.34 -3.27 -3.74
C LEU A 191 -7.48 -3.22 -2.47
N VAL A 192 -6.18 -3.52 -2.58
CA VAL A 192 -5.27 -3.52 -1.42
C VAL A 192 -4.57 -2.18 -1.20
N GLY A 193 -4.32 -1.43 -2.27
CA GLY A 193 -3.52 -0.20 -2.23
C GLY A 193 -4.32 1.02 -1.80
N ILE A 194 -5.58 1.16 -2.26
CA ILE A 194 -6.41 2.32 -1.90
C ILE A 194 -6.61 2.39 -0.37
N PRO A 195 -7.06 1.32 0.32
CA PRO A 195 -7.17 1.34 1.77
C PRO A 195 -5.87 1.74 2.47
N LEU A 196 -4.73 1.16 2.06
CA LEU A 196 -3.42 1.48 2.63
C LEU A 196 -3.04 2.94 2.41
N GLU A 197 -3.26 3.50 1.22
CA GLU A 197 -2.92 4.89 0.94
C GLU A 197 -3.81 5.87 1.70
N VAL A 198 -5.10 5.56 1.87
CA VAL A 198 -5.98 6.41 2.71
C VAL A 198 -5.53 6.37 4.17
N ALA A 199 -5.17 5.20 4.70
CA ALA A 199 -4.78 5.03 6.09
C ALA A 199 -3.36 5.53 6.43
N HIS A 200 -2.41 5.27 5.53
CA HIS A 200 -0.98 5.52 5.77
C HIS A 200 -0.42 6.68 4.96
N LYS A 201 -1.19 7.21 3.99
CA LYS A 201 -0.85 8.35 3.16
C LYS A 201 0.17 8.02 2.07
N ILE A 202 0.12 8.81 1.00
CA ILE A 202 0.91 8.62 -0.23
C ILE A 202 2.42 8.51 0.02
N TRP A 203 2.98 9.31 0.94
CA TRP A 203 4.43 9.33 1.19
C TRP A 203 4.95 8.08 1.91
N ARG A 204 4.07 7.21 2.41
CA ARG A 204 4.46 5.88 2.92
C ARG A 204 4.25 4.81 1.85
N ILE A 205 3.10 4.84 1.19
CA ILE A 205 2.69 3.78 0.25
C ILE A 205 3.41 3.88 -1.09
N GLY A 206 3.60 5.10 -1.63
CA GLY A 206 4.34 5.33 -2.86
C GLY A 206 5.76 4.76 -2.83
N PRO A 207 6.58 5.09 -1.80
CA PRO A 207 7.91 4.50 -1.65
C PRO A 207 7.91 2.98 -1.50
N ILE A 208 6.98 2.38 -0.72
CA ILE A 208 6.87 0.91 -0.64
C ILE A 208 6.71 0.30 -2.04
N TYR A 209 5.80 0.86 -2.84
CA TYR A 209 5.51 0.35 -4.18
C TYR A 209 6.69 0.53 -5.15
N LEU A 210 7.26 1.73 -5.23
CA LEU A 210 8.33 2.04 -6.18
C LEU A 210 9.65 1.33 -5.83
N LEU A 211 9.97 1.23 -4.54
CA LEU A 211 11.14 0.48 -4.08
C LEU A 211 10.98 -1.01 -4.35
N ALA A 212 9.76 -1.55 -4.21
CA ALA A 212 9.49 -2.96 -4.49
C ALA A 212 9.66 -3.30 -5.97
N VAL A 213 9.14 -2.47 -6.87
CA VAL A 213 9.36 -2.62 -8.31
C VAL A 213 10.86 -2.59 -8.62
N THR A 214 11.59 -1.62 -8.06
CA THR A 214 13.04 -1.51 -8.28
C THR A 214 13.80 -2.72 -7.70
N ALA A 215 13.45 -3.15 -6.49
CA ALA A 215 14.03 -4.34 -5.85
C ALA A 215 13.72 -5.61 -6.66
N GLY A 216 12.53 -5.69 -7.29
CA GLY A 216 12.10 -6.81 -8.11
C GLY A 216 13.00 -7.02 -9.33
N SER A 217 13.23 -5.97 -10.11
CA SER A 217 14.14 -6.06 -11.27
C SER A 217 15.61 -6.27 -10.85
N LEU A 218 16.05 -5.66 -9.74
CA LEU A 218 17.39 -5.89 -9.19
C LEU A 218 17.60 -7.36 -8.79
N LEU A 219 16.66 -7.93 -8.02
CA LEU A 219 16.76 -9.33 -7.56
C LEU A 219 16.63 -10.32 -8.72
N GLN A 220 15.70 -10.05 -9.64
CA GLN A 220 15.56 -10.82 -10.87
C GLN A 220 16.89 -10.86 -11.62
N TYR A 221 17.52 -9.71 -11.90
CA TYR A 221 18.80 -9.66 -12.61
C TYR A 221 19.95 -10.33 -11.84
N ALA A 222 20.00 -10.16 -10.52
CA ALA A 222 21.06 -10.73 -9.69
C ALA A 222 21.09 -12.27 -9.77
N ILE A 223 19.91 -12.90 -9.89
CA ILE A 223 19.76 -14.36 -9.87
C ILE A 223 19.62 -14.94 -11.28
N ASP A 224 18.80 -14.31 -12.12
CA ASP A 224 18.48 -14.71 -13.49
C ASP A 224 18.66 -13.52 -14.46
N PRO A 225 19.89 -13.34 -14.96
CA PRO A 225 20.27 -12.19 -15.78
C PRO A 225 19.83 -12.32 -17.25
N ASN A 226 19.04 -13.32 -17.63
CA ASN A 226 18.61 -13.52 -19.02
C ASN A 226 17.14 -13.18 -19.24
N SER A 227 16.35 -13.09 -18.17
CA SER A 227 14.91 -12.84 -18.26
C SER A 227 14.56 -11.36 -18.46
N LEU A 228 13.63 -11.12 -19.37
CA LEU A 228 12.94 -9.84 -19.51
C LEU A 228 11.87 -9.73 -18.44
N LEU A 229 11.62 -8.52 -17.94
CA LEU A 229 10.59 -8.29 -16.92
C LEU A 229 9.61 -7.22 -17.37
N VAL A 230 8.32 -7.48 -17.13
CA VAL A 230 7.18 -6.59 -17.32
C VAL A 230 6.18 -6.82 -16.19
N GLY A 231 5.31 -5.85 -15.94
CA GLY A 231 4.20 -5.96 -15.01
C GLY A 231 4.48 -5.30 -13.66
N ALA A 232 3.42 -4.82 -13.03
CA ALA A 232 3.49 -4.08 -11.78
C ALA A 232 3.49 -4.96 -10.52
N SER A 233 3.57 -6.28 -10.69
CA SER A 233 3.25 -7.27 -9.67
C SER A 233 4.18 -7.23 -8.45
N ALA A 234 5.44 -6.83 -8.61
CA ALA A 234 6.34 -6.58 -7.48
C ALA A 234 5.77 -5.51 -6.52
N GLY A 235 5.21 -4.43 -7.08
CA GLY A 235 4.52 -3.39 -6.32
C GLY A 235 3.23 -3.92 -5.67
N VAL A 236 2.45 -4.72 -6.39
CA VAL A 236 1.23 -5.36 -5.86
C VAL A 236 1.54 -6.27 -4.67
N TYR A 237 2.57 -7.10 -4.81
CA TYR A 237 3.07 -7.97 -3.74
C TYR A 237 3.55 -7.17 -2.53
N ALA A 238 4.23 -6.04 -2.75
CA ALA A 238 4.61 -5.16 -1.65
C ALA A 238 3.41 -4.56 -0.92
N LEU A 239 2.30 -4.25 -1.61
CA LEU A 239 1.07 -3.81 -0.96
C LEU A 239 0.43 -4.92 -0.13
N ILE A 240 0.34 -6.14 -0.67
CA ILE A 240 -0.20 -7.30 0.06
C ILE A 240 0.61 -7.56 1.33
N PHE A 241 1.94 -7.56 1.22
CA PHE A 241 2.81 -7.79 2.37
C PHE A 241 2.96 -6.57 3.30
N ALA A 242 2.65 -5.36 2.82
CA ALA A 242 2.46 -4.20 3.68
C ALA A 242 1.21 -4.35 4.56
N HIS A 243 0.14 -5.03 4.12
CA HIS A 243 -0.97 -5.41 5.00
C HIS A 243 -0.50 -6.37 6.10
N VAL A 244 0.35 -7.34 5.76
CA VAL A 244 0.95 -8.25 6.75
C VAL A 244 1.77 -7.45 7.77
N ALA A 245 2.64 -6.56 7.32
CA ALA A 245 3.41 -5.68 8.20
C ALA A 245 2.51 -4.82 9.10
N ASN A 246 1.44 -4.25 8.55
CA ASN A 246 0.47 -3.44 9.28
C ASN A 246 -0.27 -4.25 10.37
N VAL A 247 -0.61 -5.51 10.08
CA VAL A 247 -1.23 -6.42 11.05
C VAL A 247 -0.25 -6.81 12.16
N ILE A 248 1.02 -7.09 11.83
CA ILE A 248 2.06 -7.40 12.83
C ILE A 248 2.31 -6.20 13.73
N LEU A 249 2.48 -5.01 13.14
CA LEU A 249 2.80 -3.77 13.85
C LEU A 249 1.69 -3.33 14.81
N ASN A 250 0.43 -3.61 14.48
CA ASN A 250 -0.73 -3.13 15.22
C ASN A 250 -1.58 -4.31 15.76
N TRP A 251 -0.94 -5.43 16.08
CA TRP A 251 -1.62 -6.72 16.33
C TRP A 251 -2.67 -6.66 17.43
N HIS A 252 -2.41 -5.94 18.52
CA HIS A 252 -3.30 -5.88 19.68
C HIS A 252 -4.51 -4.95 19.46
N GLU A 253 -4.37 -4.00 18.56
CA GLU A 253 -5.28 -2.90 18.31
C GLU A 253 -6.15 -3.16 17.08
N MET A 254 -5.72 -4.08 16.20
CA MET A 254 -6.38 -4.43 14.95
C MET A 254 -7.68 -5.22 15.15
N PRO A 255 -8.84 -4.69 14.71
CA PRO A 255 -10.09 -5.43 14.73
C PRO A 255 -10.07 -6.56 13.69
N PHE A 256 -10.71 -7.69 14.02
CA PHE A 256 -10.84 -8.86 13.14
C PHE A 256 -9.51 -9.40 12.59
N ARG A 257 -8.40 -9.23 13.34
CA ARG A 257 -7.04 -9.64 12.92
C ARG A 257 -6.94 -11.05 12.36
N TRP A 258 -7.59 -12.04 12.97
CA TRP A 258 -7.56 -13.43 12.48
C TRP A 258 -8.24 -13.61 11.13
N ILE A 259 -9.35 -12.90 10.88
CA ILE A 259 -10.04 -12.93 9.58
C ILE A 259 -9.14 -12.31 8.51
N ARG A 260 -8.46 -11.20 8.82
CA ARG A 260 -7.51 -10.58 7.88
C ARG A 260 -6.34 -11.51 7.56
N VAL A 261 -5.75 -12.13 8.59
CA VAL A 261 -4.67 -13.13 8.40
C VAL A 261 -5.16 -14.29 7.55
N LEU A 262 -6.38 -14.80 7.78
CA LEU A 262 -6.96 -15.87 6.99
C LEU A 262 -7.13 -15.47 5.52
N ILE A 263 -7.68 -14.28 5.24
CA ILE A 263 -7.85 -13.79 3.86
C ILE A 263 -6.50 -13.65 3.15
N LEU A 264 -5.51 -13.05 3.82
CA LEU A 264 -4.15 -12.92 3.27
C LEU A 264 -3.51 -14.29 3.05
N ALA A 265 -3.65 -15.21 3.99
CA ALA A 265 -3.13 -16.57 3.88
C ALA A 265 -3.78 -17.33 2.71
N VAL A 266 -5.11 -17.27 2.56
CA VAL A 266 -5.82 -17.90 1.44
C VAL A 266 -5.35 -17.34 0.11
N PHE A 267 -5.21 -16.01 0.00
CA PHE A 267 -4.72 -15.37 -1.21
C PHE A 267 -3.30 -15.84 -1.56
N ILE A 268 -2.38 -15.80 -0.59
CA ILE A 268 -0.98 -16.23 -0.75
C ILE A 268 -0.93 -17.72 -1.12
N CYS A 269 -1.68 -18.58 -0.41
CA CYS A 269 -1.73 -20.01 -0.70
C CYS A 269 -2.26 -20.30 -2.10
N PHE A 270 -3.27 -19.57 -2.58
CA PHE A 270 -3.80 -19.75 -3.92
C PHE A 270 -2.79 -19.33 -4.99
N ASP A 271 -2.11 -18.20 -4.82
CA ASP A 271 -1.13 -17.73 -5.81
C ASP A 271 0.12 -18.62 -5.87
N PHE A 272 0.72 -18.92 -4.71
CA PHE A 272 1.87 -19.83 -4.63
C PHE A 272 1.49 -21.26 -5.01
N GLY A 273 0.31 -21.74 -4.61
CA GLY A 273 -0.20 -23.04 -5.02
C GLY A 273 -0.41 -23.13 -6.52
N GLY A 274 -0.94 -22.07 -7.15
CA GLY A 274 -1.05 -21.95 -8.60
C GLY A 274 0.31 -21.94 -9.30
N ALA A 275 1.31 -21.26 -8.75
CA ALA A 275 2.68 -21.27 -9.25
C ALA A 275 3.31 -22.68 -9.20
N ILE A 276 3.18 -23.37 -8.06
CA ILE A 276 3.65 -24.76 -7.89
C ILE A 276 2.93 -25.68 -8.87
N TYR A 277 1.61 -25.54 -9.01
CA TYR A 277 0.82 -26.33 -9.95
C TYR A 277 1.30 -26.12 -11.40
N ARG A 278 1.45 -24.87 -11.84
CA ARG A 278 1.97 -24.57 -13.19
C ARG A 278 3.36 -25.15 -13.42
N ARG A 279 4.25 -25.06 -12.43
CA ARG A 279 5.63 -25.55 -12.55
C ARG A 279 5.70 -27.07 -12.68
N PHE A 280 5.02 -27.78 -11.79
CA PHE A 280 5.21 -29.23 -11.63
C PHE A 280 4.15 -30.07 -12.33
N TYR A 281 2.94 -29.56 -12.52
CA TYR A 281 1.79 -30.33 -12.98
C TYR A 281 1.17 -29.83 -14.29
N ALA A 282 1.41 -28.58 -14.68
CA ALA A 282 0.99 -28.10 -15.99
C ALA A 282 2.12 -28.24 -17.03
N ASP A 283 1.73 -28.56 -18.27
CA ASP A 283 2.59 -28.50 -19.45
C ASP A 283 2.55 -27.10 -20.10
N GLN A 284 2.63 -26.06 -19.26
CA GLN A 284 2.64 -24.66 -19.68
C GLN A 284 3.91 -24.00 -19.18
N CYS A 285 4.51 -23.13 -19.99
CA CYS A 285 5.62 -22.30 -19.56
C CYS A 285 5.14 -21.30 -18.51
N ASP A 286 5.81 -21.25 -17.35
CA ASP A 286 5.55 -20.28 -16.30
C ASP A 286 6.35 -19.00 -16.59
N SER A 287 5.71 -18.04 -17.25
CA SER A 287 6.30 -16.73 -17.58
C SER A 287 6.26 -15.72 -16.42
N VAL A 288 5.89 -16.16 -15.21
CA VAL A 288 5.75 -15.32 -14.02
C VAL A 288 7.09 -15.16 -13.32
N SER A 289 7.50 -13.92 -13.04
CA SER A 289 8.70 -13.62 -12.27
C SER A 289 8.47 -13.74 -10.76
N HIS A 290 8.66 -14.95 -10.23
CA HIS A 290 8.57 -15.22 -8.78
C HIS A 290 9.61 -14.44 -7.97
N LEU A 291 10.78 -14.16 -8.52
CA LEU A 291 11.81 -13.35 -7.85
C LEU A 291 11.36 -11.92 -7.63
N ALA A 292 10.69 -11.32 -8.62
CA ALA A 292 10.12 -9.98 -8.47
C ALA A 292 9.00 -9.97 -7.40
N HIS A 293 8.18 -11.02 -7.33
CA HIS A 293 7.16 -11.17 -6.28
C HIS A 293 7.80 -11.30 -4.89
N ILE A 294 8.85 -12.10 -4.75
CA ILE A 294 9.60 -12.26 -3.49
C ILE A 294 10.22 -10.93 -3.05
N ALA A 295 10.88 -10.20 -3.96
CA ALA A 295 11.42 -8.88 -3.66
C ALA A 295 10.32 -7.90 -3.22
N GLY A 296 9.16 -7.96 -3.87
CA GLY A 296 7.98 -7.21 -3.47
C GLY A 296 7.53 -7.56 -2.05
N ALA A 297 7.39 -8.85 -1.75
CA ALA A 297 7.01 -9.33 -0.42
C ALA A 297 7.99 -8.87 0.67
N VAL A 298 9.30 -9.02 0.44
CA VAL A 298 10.35 -8.56 1.35
C VAL A 298 10.28 -7.05 1.55
N THR A 299 10.09 -6.28 0.49
CA THR A 299 9.92 -4.82 0.60
C THR A 299 8.68 -4.47 1.42
N GLY A 300 7.54 -5.10 1.14
CA GLY A 300 6.29 -4.90 1.86
C GLY A 300 6.39 -5.22 3.36
N ILE A 301 7.07 -6.31 3.74
CA ILE A 301 7.29 -6.65 5.15
C ILE A 301 8.27 -5.68 5.80
N PHE A 302 9.51 -5.63 5.32
CA PHE A 302 10.59 -4.96 6.05
C PHE A 302 10.53 -3.44 5.94
N PHE A 303 10.42 -2.92 4.71
CA PHE A 303 10.29 -1.48 4.51
C PHE A 303 8.91 -0.98 4.94
N GLY A 304 7.85 -1.78 4.74
CA GLY A 304 6.52 -1.48 5.29
C GLY A 304 6.52 -1.39 6.82
N TYR A 305 7.10 -2.36 7.54
CA TYR A 305 7.23 -2.27 9.00
C TYR A 305 7.99 -1.01 9.44
N TYR A 306 8.95 -0.56 8.62
CA TYR A 306 9.68 0.68 8.89
C TYR A 306 8.81 1.94 8.76
N VAL A 307 8.08 2.09 7.63
CA VAL A 307 7.40 3.35 7.31
C VAL A 307 5.96 3.43 7.80
N LEU A 308 5.26 2.30 7.94
CA LEU A 308 3.83 2.26 8.27
C LEU A 308 3.55 2.86 9.65
N TYR A 309 2.30 3.31 9.83
CA TYR A 309 1.90 3.99 11.06
C TYR A 309 1.74 2.98 12.20
N ASN A 310 2.59 3.09 13.23
CA ASN A 310 2.39 2.39 14.49
C ASN A 310 1.55 3.24 15.43
N VAL A 311 0.54 2.65 16.05
CA VAL A 311 -0.34 3.37 16.97
C VAL A 311 0.27 3.56 18.35
N VAL A 312 0.78 2.46 18.89
CA VAL A 312 1.30 2.38 20.25
C VAL A 312 2.74 2.00 20.08
N GLU A 313 3.62 2.99 20.13
CA GLU A 313 5.05 2.69 19.98
C GLU A 313 5.59 2.03 21.24
N HIS A 314 5.78 0.71 21.19
CA HIS A 314 6.55 0.01 22.19
C HIS A 314 8.05 0.13 21.89
N LYS A 315 8.89 0.24 22.93
CA LYS A 315 10.35 0.37 22.77
C LYS A 315 10.96 -0.74 21.91
N ILE A 316 10.46 -1.97 22.07
CA ILE A 316 10.90 -3.13 21.28
C ILE A 316 10.53 -2.95 19.81
N GLU A 317 9.33 -2.48 19.49
CA GLU A 317 8.91 -2.23 18.11
C GLU A 317 9.72 -1.11 17.45
N THR A 318 10.13 -0.08 18.21
CA THR A 318 11.06 0.93 17.72
C THR A 318 12.41 0.32 17.35
N ILE A 319 12.93 -0.61 18.15
CA ILE A 319 14.17 -1.33 17.83
C ILE A 319 13.97 -2.19 16.57
N ILE A 320 12.90 -2.97 16.53
CA ILE A 320 12.56 -3.82 15.37
C ILE A 320 12.43 -2.97 14.10
N ARG A 321 11.83 -1.77 14.19
CA ARG A 321 11.72 -0.83 13.07
C ARG A 321 13.07 -0.50 12.44
N TYR A 322 14.08 -0.20 13.25
CA TYR A 322 15.43 0.09 12.75
C TYR A 322 16.17 -1.16 12.30
N VAL A 323 15.94 -2.32 12.94
CA VAL A 323 16.47 -3.61 12.47
C VAL A 323 15.90 -3.95 11.09
N CYS A 324 14.60 -3.82 10.88
CA CYS A 324 13.95 -4.03 9.59
C CYS A 324 14.51 -3.09 8.51
N LEU A 325 14.72 -1.82 8.84
CA LEU A 325 15.36 -0.87 7.93
C LEU A 325 16.79 -1.30 7.58
N ALA A 326 17.61 -1.64 8.58
CA ALA A 326 18.98 -2.07 8.37
C ALA A 326 19.08 -3.34 7.51
N LEU A 327 18.22 -4.32 7.77
CA LEU A 327 18.14 -5.56 6.98
C LEU A 327 17.71 -5.26 5.54
N TYR A 328 16.65 -4.47 5.35
CA TYR A 328 16.18 -4.10 4.01
C TYR A 328 17.24 -3.33 3.22
N SER A 329 17.88 -2.32 3.83
CA SER A 329 18.96 -1.55 3.22
C SER A 329 20.15 -2.43 2.87
N SER A 330 20.52 -3.38 3.74
CA SER A 330 21.62 -4.31 3.47
C SER A 330 21.29 -5.20 2.27
N LEU A 331 20.10 -5.80 2.22
CA LEU A 331 19.65 -6.61 1.08
C LEU A 331 19.62 -5.80 -0.22
N PHE A 332 19.10 -4.58 -0.18
CA PHE A 332 19.04 -3.71 -1.35
C PHE A 332 20.44 -3.37 -1.87
N VAL A 333 21.37 -2.99 -0.98
CA VAL A 333 22.77 -2.69 -1.34
C VAL A 333 23.48 -3.93 -1.89
N VAL A 334 23.34 -5.09 -1.25
CA VAL A 334 23.91 -6.35 -1.75
C VAL A 334 23.41 -6.62 -3.16
N THR A 335 22.10 -6.48 -3.41
CA THR A 335 21.51 -6.74 -4.73
C THR A 335 22.06 -5.76 -5.78
N ILE A 336 22.24 -4.49 -5.43
CA ILE A 336 22.91 -3.50 -6.31
C ILE A 336 24.35 -3.92 -6.62
N VAL A 337 25.13 -4.29 -5.62
CA VAL A 337 26.53 -4.74 -5.83
C VAL A 337 26.57 -5.96 -6.76
N PHE A 338 25.67 -6.92 -6.57
CA PHE A 338 25.53 -8.06 -7.48
C PHE A 338 25.18 -7.62 -8.91
N VAL A 339 24.26 -6.67 -9.10
CA VAL A 339 23.91 -6.13 -10.42
C VAL A 339 25.08 -5.43 -11.10
N ILE A 340 25.96 -4.79 -10.34
CA ILE A 340 27.17 -4.14 -10.87
C ILE A 340 28.21 -5.18 -11.33
N VAL A 341 28.43 -6.22 -10.51
CA VAL A 341 29.47 -7.23 -10.73
C VAL A 341 29.04 -8.30 -11.75
N ARG A 342 27.77 -8.69 -11.77
CA ARG A 342 27.25 -9.73 -12.65
C ARG A 342 27.17 -9.24 -14.09
N GLN A 343 27.69 -10.05 -15.02
CA GLN A 343 27.61 -9.74 -16.45
C GLN A 343 26.29 -10.27 -17.03
N PRO A 344 25.70 -9.58 -18.02
CA PRO A 344 24.41 -9.96 -18.62
C PRO A 344 24.46 -11.27 -19.44
N TYR A 345 25.64 -11.84 -19.68
CA TYR A 345 25.81 -13.14 -20.35
C TYR A 345 26.13 -14.28 -19.37
N SER A 346 26.03 -14.02 -18.07
CA SER A 346 26.28 -15.06 -17.05
C SER A 346 25.21 -16.14 -17.16
N LYS A 347 25.60 -17.41 -16.97
CA LYS A 347 24.63 -18.52 -16.87
C LYS A 347 23.60 -18.22 -15.78
N ASN A 348 22.37 -18.67 -15.99
CA ASN A 348 21.34 -18.60 -14.96
C ASN A 348 21.79 -19.43 -13.75
N LEU A 349 21.48 -18.95 -12.54
CA LEU A 349 21.65 -19.77 -11.34
C LEU A 349 20.63 -20.92 -11.29
N TRP A 350 19.52 -20.76 -12.02
CA TRP A 350 18.41 -21.71 -12.09
C TRP A 350 17.78 -21.66 -13.48
N ASN A 351 17.55 -22.82 -14.11
CA ASN A 351 17.00 -22.91 -15.46
C ASN A 351 15.65 -23.65 -15.45
N ASP A 352 14.66 -23.14 -16.16
CA ASP A 352 13.43 -23.86 -16.46
C ASP A 352 13.48 -24.40 -17.89
N ASP A 353 13.71 -25.71 -18.03
CA ASP A 353 13.82 -26.38 -19.32
C ASP A 353 12.51 -26.35 -20.14
N LYS A 354 11.37 -25.95 -19.53
CA LYS A 354 10.07 -25.82 -20.19
C LYS A 354 9.84 -24.45 -20.85
N CYS A 355 10.71 -23.46 -20.59
CA CYS A 355 10.54 -22.05 -20.97
C CYS A 355 11.70 -21.52 -21.82
N THR A 356 12.28 -22.36 -22.69
CA THR A 356 13.35 -21.97 -23.62
C THR A 356 12.86 -21.13 -24.79
#